data_AF-A0A078KWT5-F1
#
_entry.id   AF-A0A078KWT5-F1
#
_cell.length_a   1.000
_cell.length_b   1.000
_cell.length_c   1.000
_cell.angle_alpha   90.00
_cell.angle_beta   90.00
_cell.angle_gamma   90.00
#
_symmetry.space_group_name_H-M   'P 1'
#
loop_
_entity.id
_entity.type
_entity.pdbx_description
1 polymer ?
#
loop_
_entity_poly.entity_id
_entity_poly.type
_entity_poly.pdbx_seq_one_letter_code
_entity_poly.pdbx_strand_id
1 'polypeptide(L)' 'METLYQILGLVAAGLIIWVLYRNIKGRPEQFSRENLSKSFSTMGFLGILLIGFIAFLVFMLRHT' A
#
# COMPACT_ATOMS: atom_id res chain seq x y z
N MET A 1 25.29 16.85 -8.23
CA MET A 1 24.23 15.90 -8.65
C MET A 1 23.49 15.31 -7.46
N GLU A 2 24.16 14.78 -6.43
CA GLU A 2 23.48 14.23 -5.24
C GLU A 2 22.61 15.22 -4.45
N THR A 3 23.12 16.43 -4.20
CA THR A 3 22.40 17.45 -3.42
C THR A 3 21.08 17.86 -4.07
N LEU A 4 21.02 17.89 -5.40
CA LEU A 4 19.80 18.24 -6.14
C LEU A 4 18.75 17.14 -6.00
N TYR A 5 19.15 15.86 -6.06
CA TYR A 5 18.24 14.73 -5.79
C TYR A 5 17.76 14.68 -4.34
N GLN A 6 18.61 14.99 -3.36
CA GLN A 6 18.20 15.07 -1.96
C GLN A 6 17.18 16.18 -1.71
N ILE A 7 17.38 17.36 -2.32
CA ILE A 7 16.43 18.47 -2.24
C ILE A 7 15.11 18.10 -2.90
N LEU A 8 15.16 17.51 -4.10
CA LEU A 8 13.95 17.02 -4.78
C LEU A 8 13.23 15.94 -3.97
N GLY A 9 13.97 15.05 -3.31
CA GLY A 9 13.43 14.04 -2.41
C GLY A 9 12.69 14.65 -1.22
N LEU A 10 13.26 15.68 -0.59
CA LEU A 10 12.62 16.42 0.49
C LEU A 10 11.37 17.17 0.02
N VAL A 11 11.42 17.83 -1.13
CA VAL A 11 10.27 18.52 -1.73
C VAL A 11 9.16 17.52 -2.07
N ALA A 12 9.50 16.38 -2.66
CA ALA A 12 8.56 15.32 -2.97
C ALA A 12 7.92 14.76 -1.69
N ALA A 13 8.71 14.48 -0.64
CA ALA A 13 8.20 14.03 0.64
C ALA A 13 7.22 15.05 1.26
N GLY A 14 7.58 16.35 1.22
CA GLY A 14 6.69 17.42 1.69
C GLY A 14 5.39 17.50 0.90
N LEU A 15 5.45 17.37 -0.43
CA LEU A 15 4.27 17.35 -1.29
C LEU A 15 3.38 16.13 -1.02
N ILE A 16 3.97 14.94 -0.80
CA ILE A 16 3.22 13.73 -0.45
C ILE A 16 2.45 13.94 0.87
N ILE A 17 3.13 14.47 1.90
CA ILE A 17 2.49 14.76 3.18
C ILE A 17 1.36 15.79 3.02
N TRP A 18 1.59 16.85 2.24
CA TRP A 18 0.57 17.88 1.98
C TRP A 18 -0.65 17.31 1.24
N VAL A 19 -0.44 16.49 0.22
CA VAL A 19 -1.51 15.82 -0.53
C VAL A 19 -2.27 14.86 0.37
N LEU A 20 -1.59 14.07 1.20
CA LEU A 20 -2.22 13.19 2.18
C LEU A 20 -3.08 13.98 3.17
N TYR A 21 -2.53 15.04 3.77
CA TYR A 21 -3.27 15.90 4.70
C TYR A 21 -4.53 16.49 4.03
N ARG A 22 -4.40 17.00 2.81
CA ARG A 22 -5.53 17.58 2.06
C ARG A 22 -6.60 16.54 1.75
N ASN A 23 -6.22 15.34 1.33
CA ASN A 23 -7.17 14.27 1.02
C ASN A 23 -7.90 13.77 2.27
N ILE A 24 -7.16 13.50 3.35
CA ILE A 24 -7.74 13.06 4.63
C ILE A 24 -8.72 14.10 5.16
N LYS A 25 -8.36 15.39 5.12
CA LYS A 25 -9.23 16.48 5.60
C LYS A 25 -10.48 16.68 4.73
N GLY A 26 -10.39 16.42 3.42
CA GLY A 26 -11.52 16.54 2.51
C GLY A 26 -12.53 15.40 2.63
N ARG A 27 -12.11 14.21 3.08
CA ARG A 27 -12.95 13.01 3.23
C ARG A 27 -12.50 12.16 4.43
N PRO A 28 -12.69 12.64 5.67
CA PRO A 28 -12.20 11.94 6.86
C PRO A 28 -12.86 10.56 7.05
N GLU A 29 -14.07 10.39 6.53
CA GLU A 29 -14.81 9.12 6.57
C GLU A 29 -14.08 7.97 5.85
N GLN A 30 -13.22 8.26 4.87
CA GLN A 30 -12.43 7.22 4.18
C GLN A 30 -11.47 6.50 5.12
N PHE A 31 -11.00 7.17 6.18
CA PHE A 31 -10.14 6.61 7.22
C PHE A 31 -10.92 6.23 8.48
N SER A 32 -12.25 6.09 8.38
CA SER A 32 -13.06 5.56 9.48
C SER A 32 -12.61 4.14 9.84
N ARG A 33 -12.79 3.77 11.11
CA ARG A 33 -12.48 2.43 11.60
C ARG A 33 -13.18 1.32 10.79
N GLU A 34 -14.40 1.60 10.34
CA GLU A 34 -15.19 0.69 9.50
C GLU A 34 -14.55 0.48 8.12
N ASN A 35 -14.20 1.57 7.43
CA ASN A 35 -13.58 1.49 6.10
C ASN A 35 -12.18 0.87 6.16
N LEU A 36 -11.39 1.18 7.20
CA LEU A 36 -10.09 0.57 7.42
C LEU A 36 -10.20 -0.94 7.71
N SER A 37 -11.16 -1.35 8.54
CA SER A 37 -11.39 -2.76 8.86
C SER A 37 -11.84 -3.55 7.63
N LYS A 38 -12.73 -2.98 6.82
CA LYS A 38 -13.18 -3.56 5.54
C LYS A 38 -12.02 -3.71 4.57
N SER A 39 -11.21 -2.67 4.39
CA SER A 39 -10.02 -2.71 3.52
C SER A 39 -9.01 -3.76 3.98
N PHE A 40 -8.73 -3.84 5.28
CA PHE A 40 -7.81 -4.83 5.84
C PHE A 40 -8.31 -6.26 5.62
N SER A 41 -9.61 -6.51 5.81
CA SER A 41 -10.21 -7.82 5.58
C SER A 41 -10.14 -8.23 4.10
N THR A 42 -10.49 -7.34 3.17
CA THR A 42 -10.42 -7.62 1.73
C THR A 42 -8.97 -7.84 1.27
N MET A 43 -8.03 -6.97 1.66
CA MET A 43 -6.62 -7.12 1.32
C MET A 43 -6.00 -8.36 1.96
N GLY A 44 -6.37 -8.68 3.21
CA GLY A 44 -5.90 -9.87 3.91
C GLY A 44 -6.36 -11.16 3.23
N PHE A 45 -7.63 -11.24 2.83
CA PHE A 45 -8.15 -12.37 2.07
C PHE A 45 -7.43 -12.53 0.73
N LEU A 46 -7.27 -11.44 -0.03
CA LEU A 46 -6.53 -11.46 -1.29
C LEU A 46 -5.07 -11.90 -1.09
N GLY A 47 -4.43 -11.45 -0.01
CA GLY A 47 -3.07 -11.83 0.34
C GLY A 47 -2.93 -13.32 0.64
N ILE A 48 -3.84 -13.89 1.44
CA ILE A 48 -3.87 -15.33 1.73
C ILE A 48 -4.07 -16.14 0.45
N LEU A 49 -4.99 -15.70 -0.42
CA LEU A 49 -5.23 -16.35 -1.71
C LEU A 49 -3.99 -16.34 -2.60
N LEU A 50 -3.28 -15.20 -2.64
CA LEU A 50 -2.03 -15.08 -3.40
C LEU A 50 -0.94 -15.99 -2.83
N ILE A 51 -0.80 -16.07 -1.50
CA ILE A 51 0.16 -16.98 -0.85
C ILE A 51 -0.13 -18.44 -1.24
N GLY A 52 -1.41 -18.85 -1.17
CA GLY A 52 -1.82 -20.20 -1.59
C GLY A 52 -1.50 -20.47 -3.06
N PHE A 53 -1.75 -19.49 -3.93
CA PHE A 53 -1.43 -19.59 -5.35
C PHE A 53 0.08 -19.74 -5.60
N ILE A 54 0.91 -18.93 -4.96
CA ILE A 54 2.38 -19.03 -5.07
C ILE A 54 2.87 -20.38 -4.53
N ALA A 55 2.36 -20.83 -3.38
CA ALA A 55 2.72 -22.12 -2.81
C ALA A 55 2.36 -23.28 -3.76
N PHE A 56 1.21 -23.20 -4.43
CA PHE A 56 0.81 -24.16 -5.47
C PHE A 56 1.77 -24.15 -6.67
N LEU A 57 2.14 -22.97 -7.18
CA LEU A 57 3.11 -22.86 -8.28
C LEU A 57 4.46 -23.48 -7.91
N VAL A 58 4.96 -23.22 -6.69
CA VAL A 58 6.21 -23.79 -6.18
C VAL A 58 6.10 -25.31 -6.05
N PHE A 59 4.97 -25.82 -5.57
CA PHE A 59 4.72 -27.27 -5.46
C PHE A 59 4.75 -27.95 -6.83
N MET A 60 4.09 -27.37 -7.82
CA MET A 60 4.06 -27.89 -9.19
C MET A 60 5.45 -27.89 -9.80
N LEU A 61 6.19 -26.79 -9.68
CA LEU A 61 7.57 -26.66 -10.17
C LEU A 61 8.52 -27.68 -9.52
N ARG A 62 8.26 -28.09 -8.27
CA ARG A 62 9.11 -29.04 -7.55
C ARG A 62 8.82 -30.51 -7.88
N HIS A 63 7.64 -30.81 -8.43
CA HIS A 63 7.20 -32.17 -8.77
C HIS A 63 7.07 -32.41 -10.29
N THR A 64 7.44 -31.43 -11.11
CA THR A 64 7.70 -31.58 -12.55
C THR A 64 9.19 -31.63 -12.81
#